data_AF-A0A377ZWX5-F1
#
_entry.id   AF-A0A377ZWX5-F1
#
_cell.length_a   1.000
_cell.length_b   1.000
_cell.length_c   1.000
_cell.angle_alpha   90.00
_cell.angle_beta   90.00
_cell.angle_gamma   90.00
#
_symmetry.space_group_name_H-M   'P 1'
#
loop_
_entity.id
_entity.type
_entity.pdbx_description
1 polymer ?
#
loop_
_entity_poly.entity_id
_entity_poly.type
_entity_poly.pdbx_seq_one_letter_code
_entity_poly.pdbx_strand_id
1 'polypeptide(L)'
;MPEIRQRILENMQKFSRAMIGAVLFLPVIGLILALSSVLTNPTLIAETSFLHQLGQMLGDTFWPLFGNLGLLFCVGISYGLAKDKKTEVALVSVMCFIMFLGANHSWLEHTHGLAEKINGEYYGTGQTQLLGFVVVDMGVFLGIILGCTIAWVHNKVSAIELPGALSMYGGAKLTLVAMTPVVIFYAIAFTWIWPFMTHGISALNRFYEKCRGRRGLRLWFL
;
A
#
# COMPACT_ATOMS: atom_id res chain seq x y z
N MET A 1 24.83 -24.17 10.82
CA MET A 1 23.59 -24.06 9.99
C MET A 1 22.26 -23.94 10.76
N PRO A 2 22.05 -24.44 12.00
CA PRO A 2 20.75 -24.29 12.68
C PRO A 2 20.42 -22.84 13.10
N GLU A 3 21.42 -22.04 13.48
CA GLU A 3 21.20 -20.65 13.93
C GLU A 3 20.71 -19.70 12.83
N ILE A 4 21.22 -19.82 11.59
CA ILE A 4 20.76 -19.00 10.46
C ILE A 4 19.30 -19.32 10.14
N ARG A 5 18.95 -20.61 10.15
CA ARG A 5 17.57 -21.05 9.92
C ARG A 5 16.63 -20.50 11.00
N GLN A 6 17.04 -20.54 12.26
CA GLN A 6 16.25 -19.98 13.36
C GLN A 6 16.06 -18.46 13.21
N ARG A 7 17.11 -17.69 12.90
CA ARG A 7 17.00 -16.25 12.65
C ARG A 7 16.09 -15.92 11.47
N ILE A 8 16.16 -16.68 10.38
CA ILE A 8 15.27 -16.51 9.23
C ILE A 8 13.82 -16.80 9.64
N LEU A 9 13.58 -17.89 10.37
CA LEU A 9 12.24 -18.25 10.85
C LEU A 9 11.66 -17.18 11.79
N GLU A 10 12.46 -16.68 12.73
CA GLU A 10 12.04 -15.60 13.63
C GLU A 10 11.69 -14.32 12.86
N ASN A 11 12.50 -13.93 11.89
CA ASN A 11 12.23 -12.74 11.07
C ASN A 11 10.97 -12.92 10.21
N MET A 12 10.77 -14.10 9.62
CA MET A 12 9.57 -14.45 8.86
C MET A 12 8.32 -14.46 9.74
N GLN A 13 8.43 -14.95 10.98
CA GLN A 13 7.32 -14.92 11.94
C GLN A 13 6.98 -13.50 12.38
N LYS A 14 7.98 -12.65 12.66
CA LYS A 14 7.78 -11.23 12.98
C LYS A 14 7.12 -10.50 11.82
N PHE A 15 7.58 -10.75 10.59
CA PHE A 15 6.99 -10.21 9.38
C PHE A 15 5.53 -10.64 9.20
N SER A 16 5.24 -11.93 9.31
CA SER A 16 3.86 -12.45 9.24
C SER A 16 2.96 -11.80 10.30
N ARG A 17 3.43 -11.70 11.54
CA ARG A 17 2.68 -11.06 12.64
C ARG A 17 2.43 -9.57 12.37
N ALA A 18 3.42 -8.86 11.83
CA ALA A 18 3.28 -7.45 11.47
C ALA A 18 2.24 -7.24 10.36
N MET A 19 2.22 -8.12 9.35
CA MET A 19 1.20 -8.07 8.30
C MET A 19 -0.20 -8.32 8.83
N ILE A 20 -0.38 -9.26 9.76
CA ILE A 20 -1.68 -9.54 10.38
C ILE A 20 -2.22 -8.27 11.07
N GLY A 21 -1.36 -7.51 11.74
CA GLY A 21 -1.74 -6.25 12.39
C GLY A 21 -2.33 -5.22 11.43
N ALA A 22 -1.81 -5.13 10.19
CA ALA A 22 -2.35 -4.23 9.17
C ALA A 22 -3.70 -4.72 8.59
N VAL A 23 -3.89 -6.04 8.50
CA VAL A 23 -5.08 -6.65 7.87
C VAL A 23 -6.27 -6.78 8.82
N LEU A 24 -6.03 -6.77 10.14
CA LEU A 24 -7.06 -7.08 11.14
C LEU A 24 -8.27 -6.15 11.11
N PHE A 25 -8.14 -4.93 10.59
CA PHE A 25 -9.24 -3.98 10.48
C PHE A 25 -10.11 -4.18 9.23
N LEU A 26 -9.63 -4.90 8.21
CA LEU A 26 -10.35 -5.08 6.94
C LEU A 26 -11.71 -5.77 7.09
N PRO A 27 -11.88 -6.82 7.93
CA PRO A 27 -13.18 -7.45 8.12
C PRO A 27 -14.24 -6.48 8.64
N VAL A 28 -13.88 -5.61 9.59
CA VAL A 28 -14.79 -4.62 10.17
C VAL A 28 -15.18 -3.59 9.10
N ILE A 29 -14.19 -3.05 8.37
CA ILE A 29 -14.42 -2.08 7.30
C ILE A 29 -15.29 -2.72 6.20
N GLY A 30 -15.00 -3.97 5.83
CA GLY A 30 -15.76 -4.72 4.82
C GLY A 30 -17.22 -4.95 5.19
N LEU A 31 -17.51 -5.25 6.46
CA LEU A 31 -18.89 -5.36 6.94
C LEU A 31 -19.64 -4.02 6.86
N ILE A 32 -18.98 -2.92 7.22
CA ILE A 32 -19.57 -1.58 7.12
C ILE A 32 -19.85 -1.21 5.66
N LEU A 33 -18.92 -1.50 4.74
CA LEU A 33 -19.13 -1.28 3.31
C LEU A 33 -20.21 -2.18 2.72
N ALA A 34 -20.32 -3.43 3.17
CA ALA A 34 -21.42 -4.31 2.77
C ALA A 34 -22.77 -3.74 3.21
N LEU A 35 -22.86 -3.19 4.43
CA LEU A 35 -24.07 -2.51 4.90
C LEU A 35 -24.36 -1.25 4.08
N SER A 36 -23.34 -0.43 3.80
CA SER A 36 -23.46 0.74 2.91
C SER A 36 -24.02 0.33 1.55
N SER A 37 -23.48 -0.72 0.91
CA SER A 37 -23.96 -1.22 -0.37
C SER A 37 -25.41 -1.70 -0.35
N VAL A 38 -25.89 -2.24 0.79
CA VAL A 38 -27.30 -2.62 0.97
C VAL A 38 -28.19 -1.38 1.04
N LEU A 39 -27.74 -0.34 1.76
CA LEU A 39 -28.48 0.93 1.92
C LEU A 39 -28.48 1.78 0.64
N THR A 40 -27.44 1.68 -0.19
CA THR A 40 -27.33 2.41 -1.46
C THR A 40 -28.01 1.67 -2.62
N ASN A 41 -28.64 0.51 -2.37
CA ASN A 41 -29.29 -0.25 -3.44
C ASN A 41 -30.60 0.41 -3.92
N PRO A 42 -30.69 0.83 -5.20
CA PRO A 42 -31.84 1.55 -5.73
C PRO A 42 -33.13 0.70 -5.78
N THR A 43 -33.03 -0.63 -5.68
CA THR A 43 -34.19 -1.52 -5.62
C THR A 43 -34.83 -1.60 -4.23
N LEU A 44 -34.06 -1.27 -3.17
CA LEU A 44 -34.51 -1.36 -1.77
C LEU A 44 -34.85 0.00 -1.19
N ILE A 45 -34.13 1.05 -1.59
CA ILE A 45 -34.25 2.39 -1.04
C ILE A 45 -34.26 3.41 -2.19
N ALA A 46 -35.29 4.27 -2.23
CA ALA A 46 -35.36 5.34 -3.21
C ALA A 46 -34.15 6.28 -3.08
N GLU A 47 -33.57 6.68 -4.22
CA GLU A 47 -32.33 7.49 -4.30
C GLU A 47 -32.45 8.85 -3.57
N THR A 48 -33.66 9.37 -3.42
CA THR A 48 -33.93 10.64 -2.72
C THR A 48 -34.04 10.50 -1.20
N SER A 49 -33.96 9.28 -0.67
CA SER A 49 -34.15 9.01 0.76
C SER A 49 -32.89 9.34 1.55
N PHE A 50 -33.06 9.90 2.74
CA PHE A 50 -31.96 10.15 3.68
C PHE A 50 -31.12 8.90 3.97
N LEU A 51 -31.75 7.71 3.96
CA LEU A 51 -31.06 6.43 4.15
C LEU A 51 -30.07 6.10 3.02
N HIS A 52 -30.39 6.49 1.78
CA HIS A 52 -29.49 6.30 0.64
C HIS A 52 -28.27 7.22 0.76
N GLN A 53 -28.47 8.49 1.12
CA GLN A 53 -27.40 9.45 1.36
C GLN A 53 -26.50 9.04 2.54
N LEU A 54 -27.08 8.51 3.62
CA LEU A 54 -26.30 7.93 4.72
C LEU A 54 -25.51 6.70 4.27
N GLY A 55 -26.11 5.83 3.47
CA GLY A 55 -25.42 4.68 2.88
C GLY A 55 -24.22 5.11 2.03
N GLN A 56 -24.39 6.11 1.16
CA GLN A 56 -23.30 6.68 0.36
C GLN A 56 -22.21 7.32 1.23
N MET A 57 -22.59 8.16 2.20
CA MET A 57 -21.63 8.79 3.10
C MET A 57 -20.81 7.77 3.90
N LEU A 58 -21.42 6.67 4.35
CA LEU A 58 -20.69 5.57 4.96
C LEU A 58 -19.71 4.92 3.97
N GLY A 59 -20.15 4.64 2.75
CA GLY A 59 -19.29 4.10 1.70
C GLY A 59 -18.07 4.99 1.44
N ASP A 60 -18.31 6.28 1.22
CA ASP A 60 -17.29 7.28 0.91
C ASP A 60 -16.33 7.52 2.08
N THR A 61 -16.76 7.30 3.32
CA THR A 61 -15.92 7.42 4.51
C THR A 61 -14.91 6.27 4.61
N PHE A 62 -15.34 5.05 4.30
CA PHE A 62 -14.54 3.84 4.54
C PHE A 62 -13.78 3.35 3.30
N TRP A 63 -14.25 3.67 2.08
CA TRP A 63 -13.58 3.31 0.83
C TRP A 63 -12.12 3.81 0.71
N PRO A 64 -11.77 5.03 1.14
CA PRO A 64 -10.39 5.53 1.07
C PRO A 64 -9.37 4.67 1.85
N LEU A 65 -9.81 3.90 2.86
CA LEU A 65 -8.93 2.97 3.60
C LEU A 65 -8.46 1.81 2.70
N PHE A 66 -9.32 1.34 1.78
CA PHE A 66 -8.93 0.35 0.77
C PHE A 66 -8.05 0.98 -0.32
N GLY A 67 -8.37 2.20 -0.76
CA GLY A 67 -7.55 2.94 -1.73
C GLY A 67 -6.12 3.21 -1.24
N ASN A 68 -5.93 3.38 0.08
CA ASN A 68 -4.63 3.64 0.71
C ASN A 68 -4.09 2.44 1.50
N LEU A 69 -4.52 1.21 1.17
CA LEU A 69 -4.11 0.00 1.89
C LEU A 69 -2.59 -0.19 1.87
N GLY A 70 -1.91 0.22 0.79
CA GLY A 70 -0.45 0.23 0.72
C GLY A 70 0.22 1.04 1.83
N LEU A 71 -0.34 2.20 2.20
CA LEU A 71 0.16 3.01 3.31
C LEU A 71 -0.01 2.28 4.65
N LEU A 72 -1.19 1.67 4.89
CA LEU A 72 -1.48 0.93 6.12
C LEU A 72 -0.50 -0.24 6.31
N PHE A 73 -0.20 -0.98 5.23
CA PHE A 73 0.81 -2.04 5.26
C PHE A 73 2.22 -1.50 5.47
N CYS A 74 2.58 -0.38 4.84
CA CYS A 74 3.88 0.26 5.05
C CYS A 74 4.11 0.57 6.53
N VAL A 75 3.12 1.20 7.17
CA VAL A 75 3.18 1.53 8.60
C VAL A 75 3.18 0.27 9.45
N GLY A 76 2.26 -0.67 9.23
CA GLY A 76 2.16 -1.88 10.04
C GLY A 76 3.40 -2.76 10.00
N ILE A 77 3.99 -2.94 8.81
CA ILE A 77 5.23 -3.72 8.63
C ILE A 77 6.41 -2.99 9.25
N SER A 78 6.59 -1.70 8.95
CA SER A 78 7.72 -0.93 9.51
C SER A 78 7.68 -0.91 11.05
N TYR A 79 6.50 -0.72 11.63
CA TYR A 79 6.27 -0.77 13.08
C TYR A 79 6.53 -2.16 13.68
N GLY A 80 6.08 -3.23 13.02
CA GLY A 80 6.23 -4.59 13.53
C GLY A 80 7.65 -5.15 13.43
N LEU A 81 8.44 -4.69 12.45
CA LEU A 81 9.84 -5.10 12.26
C LEU A 81 10.87 -4.18 12.95
N ALA A 82 10.47 -2.97 13.37
CA ALA A 82 11.34 -2.07 14.11
C ALA A 82 11.68 -2.66 15.49
N LYS A 83 12.98 -2.66 15.83
CA LYS A 83 13.47 -3.11 17.13
C LYS A 83 13.23 -2.04 18.21
N ASP A 84 13.52 -0.80 17.86
CA ASP A 84 13.50 0.35 18.75
C ASP A 84 12.63 1.49 18.17
N LYS A 85 12.27 2.46 19.02
CA LYS A 85 11.58 3.70 18.63
C LYS A 85 10.40 3.50 17.66
N LYS A 86 9.60 2.44 17.87
CA LYS A 86 8.57 1.98 16.93
C LYS A 86 7.58 3.07 16.51
N THR A 87 7.19 3.95 17.43
CA THR A 87 6.29 5.08 17.16
C THR A 87 6.91 6.08 16.18
N GLU A 88 8.21 6.38 16.34
CA GLU A 88 8.91 7.28 15.42
C GLU A 88 9.11 6.64 14.04
N VAL A 89 9.34 5.32 13.98
CA VAL A 89 9.45 4.57 12.72
C VAL A 89 8.13 4.57 11.95
N ALA A 90 7.00 4.44 12.65
CA ALA A 90 5.68 4.54 12.04
C ALA A 90 5.45 5.92 11.41
N LEU A 91 5.91 6.99 12.04
CA LEU A 91 5.84 8.33 11.48
C LEU A 91 6.78 8.49 10.27
N VAL A 92 8.02 8.00 10.37
CA VAL A 92 8.99 8.00 9.27
C VAL A 92 8.47 7.21 8.07
N SER A 93 7.74 6.11 8.28
CA SER A 93 7.24 5.31 7.17
C SER A 93 6.13 6.00 6.39
N VAL A 94 5.26 6.76 7.06
CA VAL A 94 4.29 7.64 6.37
C VAL A 94 5.04 8.69 5.55
N MET A 95 6.06 9.35 6.12
CA MET A 95 6.86 10.36 5.41
C MET A 95 7.57 9.77 4.18
N CYS A 96 8.24 8.63 4.33
CA CYS A 96 8.90 7.93 3.22
C CYS A 96 7.91 7.48 2.14
N PHE A 97 6.71 7.06 2.51
CA PHE A 97 5.67 6.69 1.55
C PHE A 97 5.21 7.91 0.74
N ILE A 98 4.94 9.04 1.39
CA ILE A 98 4.57 10.29 0.69
C ILE A 98 5.72 10.78 -0.20
N MET A 99 6.96 10.72 0.29
CA MET A 99 8.15 11.05 -0.52
C MET A 99 8.26 10.16 -1.76
N PHE A 100 7.95 8.87 -1.64
CA PHE A 100 7.90 7.96 -2.77
C PHE A 100 6.84 8.40 -3.79
N LEU A 101 5.64 8.75 -3.34
CA LEU A 101 4.56 9.19 -4.21
C LEU A 101 4.97 10.44 -5.00
N GLY A 102 5.54 11.45 -4.32
CA GLY A 102 6.02 12.67 -4.96
C GLY A 102 7.16 12.43 -5.94
N ALA A 103 8.13 11.58 -5.58
CA ALA A 103 9.25 11.23 -6.45
C ALA A 103 8.80 10.47 -7.70
N ASN A 104 7.86 9.53 -7.56
CA ASN A 104 7.32 8.77 -8.68
C ASN A 104 6.49 9.66 -9.61
N HIS A 105 5.66 10.54 -9.04
CA HIS A 105 4.88 11.51 -9.81
C HIS A 105 5.77 12.45 -10.63
N SER A 106 6.77 13.07 -9.98
CA SER A 106 7.73 13.96 -10.65
C SER A 106 8.49 13.24 -11.76
N TRP A 107 8.90 11.98 -11.53
CA TRP A 107 9.56 11.18 -12.56
C TRP A 107 8.65 10.90 -13.76
N LEU A 108 7.39 10.54 -13.53
CA LEU A 108 6.40 10.31 -14.59
C LEU A 108 6.10 11.58 -15.40
N GLU A 109 6.07 12.74 -14.74
CA GLU A 109 5.89 14.03 -15.40
C GLU A 109 7.06 14.37 -16.33
N HIS A 110 8.29 14.21 -15.85
CA HIS A 110 9.50 14.48 -16.65
C HIS A 110 9.72 13.50 -17.80
N THR A 111 9.22 12.27 -17.66
CA THR A 111 9.35 11.22 -18.71
C THR A 111 8.16 11.19 -19.67
N HIS A 112 7.20 12.12 -19.53
CA HIS A 112 5.91 12.10 -20.25
C HIS A 112 5.17 10.76 -20.11
N GLY A 113 5.39 10.06 -19.00
CA GLY A 113 4.82 8.76 -18.71
C GLY A 113 3.45 8.82 -18.04
N LEU A 114 2.90 10.02 -17.80
CA LEU A 114 1.56 10.19 -17.25
C LEU A 114 0.51 9.59 -18.20
N ALA A 115 -0.24 8.62 -17.70
CA ALA A 115 -1.30 8.01 -18.50
C ALA A 115 -2.46 8.99 -18.68
N GLU A 116 -3.08 8.98 -19.86
CA GLU A 116 -4.35 9.69 -20.05
C GLU A 116 -5.43 9.04 -19.20
N LYS A 117 -6.26 9.87 -18.56
CA LYS A 117 -7.37 9.40 -17.76
C LYS A 117 -8.38 8.70 -18.66
N ILE A 118 -8.75 7.47 -18.31
CA ILE A 118 -9.85 6.75 -18.95
C ILE A 118 -11.09 7.02 -18.10
N ASN A 119 -12.12 7.65 -18.68
CA ASN A 119 -13.35 8.05 -17.98
C ASN A 119 -13.12 8.97 -16.75
N GLY A 120 -12.08 9.80 -16.77
CA GLY A 120 -11.76 10.70 -15.64
C GLY A 120 -10.99 10.04 -14.49
N GLU A 121 -10.72 8.73 -14.57
CA GLU A 121 -9.96 7.97 -13.58
C GLU A 121 -8.70 7.36 -14.22
N TYR A 122 -7.71 7.03 -13.39
CA TYR A 122 -6.51 6.32 -13.86
C TYR A 122 -6.70 4.79 -13.87
N TYR A 123 -7.91 4.30 -13.56
CA TYR A 123 -8.19 2.88 -13.43
C TYR A 123 -7.95 2.13 -14.76
N GLY A 124 -7.20 1.03 -14.70
CA GLY A 124 -6.87 0.23 -15.90
C GLY A 124 -5.71 0.77 -16.75
N THR A 125 -5.11 1.91 -16.40
CA THR A 125 -3.93 2.46 -17.09
C THR A 125 -2.60 1.94 -16.55
N GLY A 126 -2.63 1.23 -15.42
CA GLY A 126 -1.44 0.87 -14.64
C GLY A 126 -0.94 1.98 -13.72
N GLN A 127 -1.65 3.11 -13.67
CA GLN A 127 -1.44 4.22 -12.74
C GLN A 127 -2.65 4.42 -11.84
N THR A 128 -2.44 5.09 -10.71
CA THR A 128 -3.47 5.41 -9.74
C THR A 128 -3.17 6.76 -9.10
N GLN A 129 -4.20 7.40 -8.55
CA GLN A 129 -4.03 8.64 -7.81
C GLN A 129 -4.11 8.36 -6.30
N LEU A 130 -2.99 8.55 -5.60
CA LEU A 130 -2.93 8.46 -4.14
C LEU A 130 -2.53 9.81 -3.56
N LEU A 131 -3.29 10.29 -2.58
CA LEU A 131 -2.99 11.54 -1.85
C LEU A 131 -2.75 12.77 -2.76
N GLY A 132 -3.38 12.78 -3.94
CA GLY A 132 -3.21 13.85 -4.94
C GLY A 132 -2.05 13.66 -5.92
N PHE A 133 -1.25 12.61 -5.78
CA PHE A 133 -0.16 12.26 -6.68
C PHE A 133 -0.56 11.14 -7.63
N VAL A 134 -0.22 11.29 -8.92
CA VAL A 134 -0.38 10.22 -9.92
C VAL A 134 0.86 9.37 -9.90
N VAL A 135 0.69 8.09 -9.60
CA VAL A 135 1.79 7.14 -9.41
C VAL A 135 1.48 5.81 -10.08
N VAL A 136 2.51 5.00 -10.28
CA VAL A 136 2.34 3.62 -10.75
C VAL A 136 1.54 2.80 -9.72
N ASP A 137 0.50 2.10 -10.17
CA ASP A 137 -0.39 1.32 -9.29
C ASP A 137 0.25 0.02 -8.84
N MET A 138 0.88 0.10 -7.68
CA MET A 138 1.53 -1.03 -7.02
C MET A 138 0.72 -1.60 -5.84
N GLY A 139 -0.39 -0.96 -5.49
CA GLY A 139 -1.24 -1.32 -4.36
C GLY A 139 -0.47 -1.64 -3.08
N VAL A 140 -0.76 -2.81 -2.51
CA VAL A 140 -0.19 -3.28 -1.24
C VAL A 140 1.30 -3.63 -1.34
N PHE A 141 1.78 -4.01 -2.52
CA PHE A 141 3.18 -4.42 -2.70
C PHE A 141 4.15 -3.28 -2.42
N LEU A 142 3.82 -2.06 -2.84
CA LEU A 142 4.60 -0.87 -2.50
C LEU A 142 4.76 -0.73 -0.99
N GLY A 143 3.66 -0.91 -0.25
CA GLY A 143 3.65 -0.85 1.20
C GLY A 143 4.55 -1.90 1.84
N ILE A 144 4.51 -3.13 1.35
CA ILE A 144 5.34 -4.23 1.85
C ILE A 144 6.83 -3.94 1.60
N ILE A 145 7.18 -3.54 0.38
CA ILE A 145 8.57 -3.31 -0.01
C ILE A 145 9.15 -2.11 0.77
N LEU A 146 8.44 -0.99 0.80
CA LEU A 146 8.88 0.19 1.56
C LEU A 146 8.92 -0.12 3.05
N GLY A 147 7.88 -0.74 3.63
CA GLY A 147 7.82 -1.07 5.05
C GLY A 147 8.99 -1.95 5.50
N CYS A 148 9.33 -3.00 4.73
CA CYS A 148 10.50 -3.84 4.99
C CYS A 148 11.81 -3.06 4.88
N THR A 149 11.95 -2.24 3.83
CA THR A 149 13.17 -1.46 3.58
C THR A 149 13.40 -0.45 4.70
N ILE A 150 12.36 0.28 5.12
CA ILE A 150 12.41 1.27 6.20
C ILE A 150 12.78 0.60 7.51
N ALA A 151 12.16 -0.54 7.87
CA ALA A 151 12.51 -1.26 9.08
C ALA A 151 13.96 -1.76 9.06
N TRP A 152 14.44 -2.24 7.91
CA TRP A 152 15.82 -2.70 7.75
C TRP A 152 16.83 -1.54 7.91
N VAL A 153 16.60 -0.42 7.23
CA VAL A 153 17.44 0.78 7.36
C VAL A 153 17.38 1.32 8.79
N HIS A 154 16.19 1.44 9.38
CA HIS A 154 16.04 1.91 10.75
C HIS A 154 16.82 1.05 11.75
N ASN A 155 16.69 -0.27 11.67
CA ASN A 155 17.38 -1.19 12.57
C ASN A 155 18.91 -1.12 12.44
N LYS A 156 19.44 -0.66 11.30
CA LYS A 156 20.88 -0.47 11.08
C LYS A 156 21.35 0.92 11.54
N VAL A 157 20.55 1.94 11.28
CA VAL A 157 20.90 3.36 11.48
C VAL A 157 20.58 3.83 12.90
N SER A 158 19.60 3.22 13.57
CA SER A 158 19.21 3.57 14.94
C SER A 158 20.25 3.19 15.99
N ALA A 159 21.18 2.28 15.67
CA ALA A 159 22.30 1.92 16.54
C ALA A 159 23.48 2.90 16.45
N ILE A 160 23.45 3.85 15.51
CA ILE A 160 24.52 4.82 15.30
C ILE A 160 24.23 6.03 16.18
N GLU A 161 25.05 6.21 17.23
CA GLU A 161 25.04 7.42 18.05
C GLU A 161 25.95 8.47 17.42
N LEU A 162 25.38 9.58 16.97
CA LEU A 162 26.13 10.68 16.36
C LEU A 162 26.73 11.58 17.46
N PRO A 163 28.06 11.86 17.46
CA PRO A 163 28.67 12.73 18.45
C PRO A 163 28.43 14.22 18.15
N GLY A 164 28.38 15.04 19.21
CA GLY A 164 28.28 16.51 19.12
C GLY A 164 26.88 17.02 18.78
N ALA A 165 26.81 18.13 18.02
CA ALA A 165 25.55 18.81 17.66
C ALA A 165 24.61 17.97 16.78
N LEU A 166 25.12 16.92 16.13
CA LEU A 166 24.34 16.01 15.27
C LEU A 166 23.59 14.91 16.04
N SER A 167 23.80 14.78 17.36
CA SER A 167 23.07 13.78 18.17
C SER A 167 21.55 14.02 18.15
N MET A 168 21.10 15.27 17.94
CA MET A 168 19.70 15.65 17.77
C MET A 168 19.01 15.03 16.54
N TYR A 169 19.80 14.58 15.55
CA TYR A 169 19.32 13.90 14.34
C TYR A 169 19.44 12.37 14.44
N GLY A 170 19.90 11.81 15.56
CA GLY A 170 20.01 10.37 15.76
C GLY A 170 18.68 9.61 15.72
N GLY A 171 18.74 8.31 15.46
CA GLY A 171 17.57 7.42 15.45
C GLY A 171 16.69 7.55 14.21
N ALA A 172 15.40 7.88 14.41
CA ALA A 172 14.41 7.89 13.34
C ALA A 172 14.63 9.02 12.31
N LYS A 173 15.13 10.19 12.74
CA LYS A 173 15.44 11.30 11.82
C LYS A 173 16.56 10.94 10.84
N LEU A 174 17.61 10.28 11.33
CA LEU A 174 18.69 9.77 10.48
C LEU A 174 18.18 8.69 9.51
N THR A 175 17.19 7.89 9.94
CA THR A 175 16.54 6.91 9.05
C THR A 175 15.86 7.60 7.88
N LEU A 176 15.13 8.70 8.11
CA LEU A 176 14.48 9.47 7.05
C LEU A 176 15.50 10.02 6.04
N VAL A 177 16.60 10.61 6.54
CA VAL A 177 17.68 11.13 5.68
C VAL A 177 18.32 10.01 4.85
N ALA A 178 18.62 8.86 5.49
CA ALA A 178 19.19 7.70 4.81
C ALA A 178 18.23 7.07 3.78
N MET A 179 16.92 7.10 4.04
CA MET A 179 15.91 6.59 3.12
C MET A 179 15.68 7.49 1.91
N THR A 180 16.01 8.79 1.98
CA THR A 180 15.77 9.75 0.90
C THR A 180 16.35 9.28 -0.47
N PRO A 181 17.66 8.97 -0.59
CA PRO A 181 18.21 8.48 -1.86
C PRO A 181 17.64 7.12 -2.26
N VAL A 182 17.31 6.25 -1.30
CA VAL A 182 16.72 4.92 -1.55
C VAL A 182 15.32 5.05 -2.15
N VAL A 183 14.50 5.96 -1.63
CA VAL A 183 13.14 6.23 -2.11
C VAL A 183 13.17 6.77 -3.54
N ILE A 184 14.07 7.72 -3.83
CA ILE A 184 14.23 8.26 -5.19
C ILE A 184 14.62 7.15 -6.17
N PHE A 185 15.61 6.32 -5.79
CA PHE A 185 16.03 5.19 -6.60
C PHE A 185 14.87 4.20 -6.86
N TYR A 186 14.11 3.86 -5.82
CA TYR A 186 12.92 3.01 -5.96
C TYR A 186 11.85 3.63 -6.85
N ALA A 187 11.60 4.94 -6.75
CA ALA A 187 10.60 5.62 -7.56
C ALA A 187 10.91 5.51 -9.06
N ILE A 188 12.19 5.60 -9.43
CA ILE A 188 12.66 5.42 -10.81
C ILE A 188 12.60 3.95 -11.22
N ALA A 189 13.18 3.07 -10.39
CA ALA A 189 13.28 1.64 -10.69
C ALA A 189 11.91 0.97 -10.87
N PHE A 190 10.94 1.28 -9.99
CA PHE A 190 9.60 0.69 -10.08
C PHE A 190 8.82 1.15 -11.30
N THR A 191 9.04 2.36 -11.81
CA THR A 191 8.41 2.79 -13.07
C THR A 191 8.75 1.87 -14.24
N TRP A 192 9.96 1.29 -14.27
CA TRP A 192 10.36 0.36 -15.32
C TRP A 192 10.10 -1.10 -15.00
N ILE A 193 10.24 -1.49 -13.74
CA ILE A 193 10.09 -2.90 -13.31
C ILE A 193 8.61 -3.29 -13.20
N TRP A 194 7.76 -2.38 -12.75
CA TRP A 194 6.37 -2.69 -12.43
C TRP A 194 5.51 -3.13 -13.63
N PRO A 195 5.63 -2.55 -14.84
CA PRO A 195 4.90 -3.03 -16.03
C PRO A 195 5.08 -4.54 -16.27
N PHE A 196 6.30 -5.06 -16.11
CA PHE A 196 6.56 -6.50 -16.23
C PHE A 196 5.77 -7.34 -15.21
N MET A 197 5.68 -6.85 -13.98
CA MET A 197 4.94 -7.54 -12.92
C MET A 197 3.42 -7.47 -13.15
N THR A 198 2.90 -6.34 -13.64
CA THR A 198 1.49 -6.24 -14.04
C THR A 198 1.15 -7.23 -15.16
N HIS A 199 2.00 -7.36 -16.18
CA HIS A 199 1.81 -8.35 -17.24
C HIS A 199 1.82 -9.79 -16.72
N GLY A 200 2.68 -10.08 -15.73
CA GLY A 200 2.70 -11.37 -15.04
C GLY A 200 1.39 -11.66 -14.31
N ILE A 201 0.88 -10.70 -13.55
CA ILE A 201 -0.41 -10.82 -12.84
C ILE A 201 -1.56 -11.00 -13.84
N SER A 202 -1.61 -10.20 -14.91
CA SER A 202 -2.64 -10.33 -15.93
C SER A 202 -2.58 -11.67 -16.66
N ALA A 203 -1.38 -12.23 -16.90
CA ALA A 203 -1.23 -13.55 -17.49
C ALA A 203 -1.77 -14.65 -16.57
N LEU A 204 -1.52 -14.53 -15.27
CA LEU A 204 -2.03 -15.46 -14.27
C LEU A 204 -3.55 -15.38 -14.13
N ASN A 205 -4.13 -14.17 -14.16
CA ASN A 205 -5.57 -13.97 -14.16
C ASN A 205 -6.22 -14.59 -15.40
N ARG A 206 -5.66 -14.36 -16.59
CA ARG A 206 -6.14 -15.00 -17.84
C ARG A 206 -6.05 -16.53 -17.77
N PHE A 207 -4.98 -17.06 -17.18
CA PHE A 207 -4.85 -18.50 -16.95
C PHE A 207 -5.93 -19.02 -15.99
N TYR A 208 -6.16 -18.32 -14.88
CA TYR A 208 -7.22 -18.66 -13.94
C TYR A 208 -8.60 -18.65 -14.59
N GLU A 209 -8.93 -17.60 -15.35
CA GLU A 209 -10.20 -17.48 -16.09
C GLU A 209 -10.36 -18.59 -17.13
N LYS A 210 -9.28 -18.94 -17.83
CA LYS A 210 -9.26 -20.04 -18.79
C LYS A 210 -9.48 -21.40 -18.12
N CYS A 211 -8.86 -21.64 -16.96
CA CYS A 211 -9.08 -22.83 -16.13
C CYS A 211 -10.49 -22.88 -15.51
N ARG A 212 -11.10 -21.72 -15.26
CA ARG A 212 -12.48 -21.58 -14.77
C ARG A 212 -13.54 -21.64 -15.90
N GLY A 213 -13.10 -21.76 -17.16
CA GLY A 213 -13.95 -21.72 -18.35
C GLY A 213 -15.14 -22.69 -18.31
N ARG A 214 -16.35 -22.10 -18.47
CA ARG A 214 -17.60 -22.74 -18.95
C ARG A 214 -18.48 -23.54 -17.96
N ARG A 215 -18.43 -23.26 -16.65
CA ARG A 215 -19.51 -23.72 -15.72
C ARG A 215 -20.16 -22.62 -14.87
N GLY A 216 -19.50 -21.49 -14.64
CA GLY A 216 -20.03 -20.44 -13.75
C GLY A 216 -20.91 -19.38 -14.40
N LEU A 217 -20.80 -19.13 -15.72
CA LEU A 217 -21.54 -18.05 -16.38
C LEU A 217 -23.03 -18.34 -16.62
N ARG A 218 -23.50 -19.58 -16.37
CA ARG A 218 -24.90 -19.97 -16.57
C ARG A 218 -25.76 -19.98 -15.30
N LEU A 219 -25.16 -19.63 -14.15
CA LEU A 219 -25.83 -19.62 -12.84
C LEU A 219 -26.02 -18.21 -12.24
N TRP A 220 -25.52 -17.16 -12.90
CA TRP A 220 -25.71 -15.76 -12.49
C TRP A 220 -26.74 -15.01 -13.35
N PHE A 221 -27.35 -15.68 -14.34
CA PHE A 221 -28.39 -15.12 -15.23
C PHE A 221 -29.64 -16.03 -15.27
N LEU A 222 -29.95 -16.71 -14.17
CA LEU A 222 -31.23 -17.36 -13.91
C LEU A 222 -31.68 -17.01 -12.50
#